data_AF-A0A258BLX7-F1
#
_entry.id   AF-A0A258BLX7-F1
#
_cell.length_a   1.000
_cell.length_b   1.000
_cell.length_c   1.000
_cell.angle_alpha   90.00
_cell.angle_beta   90.00
_cell.angle_gamma   90.00
#
_symmetry.space_group_name_H-M   'P 1'
#
loop_
_entity.id
_entity.type
_entity.pdbx_description
1 polymer ?
#
loop_
_entity_poly.entity_id
_entity_poly.type
_entity_poly.pdbx_seq_one_letter_code
_entity_poly.pdbx_strand_id
1 'polypeptide(L)'
;MLPPKNFVNQDPWLKPYASAIESRLKYISSRTRQLLDNKSIDEFALGHLYYGLHKTESGWIFREWAPNATKVYLVGDFNGWQDNESFRLKSRPGGIFELEITHEKIVHQQKYKLHIYWPGGDGYRMPSYTTRAVQDPETHNFDAQVWQPTSDYRWRHKSPPATSQPPVIYEAHIGMSGQDPEVASYRHFTKNILPRIQTAGYNTVQLMAVQEHPYYGSYGYHVSNLFAASSRYGTPEELKTLIDTAHSLGLRVILDIVHSHAIKNENEGLAKFDGTANQYFHAGERGQHIAWDSLCYDYGKPEVVHYLLSNCRYWLDEYRFDGFRFDGVTSMLYSHHGLAKAFTS
;
A
#
# COMPACT_ATOMS: atom_id res chain seq x y z
N MET A 1 -17.05 -6.86 -13.08
CA MET A 1 -17.48 -7.94 -14.00
C MET A 1 -17.65 -9.21 -13.20
N LEU A 2 -18.84 -9.80 -13.13
CA LEU A 2 -18.99 -11.16 -12.59
C LEU A 2 -18.33 -12.15 -13.57
N PRO A 3 -17.68 -13.23 -13.11
CA PRO A 3 -17.09 -14.21 -14.00
C PRO A 3 -18.15 -14.74 -14.99
N PRO A 4 -17.77 -15.06 -16.25
CA PRO A 4 -18.69 -15.63 -17.22
C PRO A 4 -19.47 -16.80 -16.64
N LYS A 5 -20.78 -16.85 -16.95
CA LYS A 5 -21.77 -17.80 -16.42
C LYS A 5 -21.49 -19.30 -16.71
N ASN A 6 -20.27 -19.70 -17.09
CA ASN A 6 -20.01 -21.05 -17.61
C ASN A 6 -18.58 -21.61 -17.39
N PHE A 7 -17.84 -21.19 -16.37
CA PHE A 7 -16.49 -21.76 -16.10
C PHE A 7 -16.47 -23.29 -16.02
N VAL A 8 -17.48 -23.90 -15.39
CA VAL A 8 -17.61 -25.36 -15.28
C VAL A 8 -17.81 -26.05 -16.64
N ASN A 9 -18.35 -25.33 -17.62
CA ASN A 9 -18.55 -25.86 -18.98
C ASN A 9 -17.31 -25.70 -19.87
N GLN A 10 -16.37 -24.83 -19.49
CA GLN A 10 -15.09 -24.66 -20.18
C GLN A 10 -14.04 -25.68 -19.71
N ASP A 11 -14.17 -26.17 -18.47
CA ASP A 11 -13.31 -27.21 -17.92
C ASP A 11 -14.14 -28.29 -17.18
N PRO A 12 -14.35 -29.48 -17.80
CA PRO A 12 -15.11 -30.58 -17.22
C PRO A 12 -14.60 -31.06 -15.85
N TRP A 13 -13.32 -30.86 -15.53
CA TRP A 13 -12.73 -31.27 -14.25
C TRP A 13 -13.26 -30.46 -13.07
N LEU A 14 -13.87 -29.30 -13.33
CA LEU A 14 -14.51 -28.48 -12.30
C LEU A 14 -15.91 -28.97 -11.93
N LYS A 15 -16.51 -29.90 -12.69
CA LYS A 15 -17.88 -30.38 -12.48
C LYS A 15 -18.14 -30.92 -11.06
N PRO A 16 -17.25 -31.69 -10.43
CA PRO A 16 -17.44 -32.14 -9.04
C PRO A 16 -17.48 -30.98 -8.03
N TYR A 17 -16.91 -29.82 -8.36
CA TYR A 17 -16.80 -28.64 -7.48
C TYR A 17 -17.77 -27.51 -7.82
N ALA A 18 -18.66 -27.72 -8.81
CA ALA A 18 -19.55 -26.70 -9.33
C ALA A 18 -20.36 -25.99 -8.24
N SER A 19 -20.94 -26.75 -7.29
CA SER A 19 -21.73 -26.19 -6.18
C SER A 19 -20.91 -25.27 -5.27
N ALA A 20 -19.65 -25.63 -4.98
CA ALA A 20 -18.76 -24.81 -4.16
C ALA A 20 -18.35 -23.53 -4.90
N ILE A 21 -18.07 -23.63 -6.20
CA ILE A 21 -17.76 -22.48 -7.06
C ILE A 21 -18.95 -21.53 -7.12
N GLU A 22 -20.15 -22.03 -7.42
CA GLU A 22 -21.38 -21.24 -7.45
C GLU A 22 -21.66 -20.55 -6.10
N SER A 23 -21.47 -21.26 -4.99
CA SER A 23 -21.63 -20.68 -3.66
C SER A 23 -20.65 -19.53 -3.41
N ARG A 24 -19.38 -19.68 -3.84
CA ARG A 24 -18.37 -18.61 -3.76
C ARG A 24 -18.76 -17.41 -4.62
N LEU A 25 -19.27 -17.63 -5.84
CA LEU A 25 -19.71 -16.54 -6.72
C LEU A 25 -20.93 -15.79 -6.15
N LYS A 26 -21.89 -16.51 -5.56
CA LYS A 26 -23.04 -15.91 -4.86
C LYS A 26 -22.56 -15.09 -3.65
N TYR A 27 -21.63 -15.61 -2.86
CA TYR A 27 -21.02 -14.90 -1.75
C TYR A 27 -20.33 -13.61 -2.21
N ILE A 28 -19.45 -13.68 -3.22
CA ILE A 28 -18.76 -12.50 -3.77
C ILE A 28 -19.78 -11.47 -4.23
N SER A 29 -20.78 -11.87 -5.02
CA SER A 29 -21.82 -10.96 -5.53
C SER A 29 -22.61 -10.29 -4.40
N SER A 30 -22.97 -11.04 -3.35
CA SER A 30 -23.68 -10.52 -2.20
C SER A 30 -22.80 -9.57 -1.38
N ARG A 31 -21.55 -9.97 -1.12
CA ARG A 31 -20.61 -9.21 -0.32
C ARG A 31 -20.20 -7.91 -1.02
N THR A 32 -19.96 -7.94 -2.33
CA THR A 32 -19.69 -6.75 -3.13
C THR A 32 -20.87 -5.76 -3.05
N ARG A 33 -22.12 -6.21 -3.23
CA ARG A 33 -23.28 -5.31 -3.10
C ARG A 33 -23.38 -4.67 -1.71
N GLN A 34 -23.15 -5.46 -0.65
CA GLN A 34 -23.20 -4.97 0.72
C GLN A 34 -22.06 -3.98 1.03
N LEU A 35 -20.84 -4.27 0.59
CA LEU A 35 -19.66 -3.45 0.86
C LEU A 35 -19.69 -2.12 0.12
N LEU A 36 -20.10 -2.14 -1.15
CA LEU A 36 -20.05 -0.95 -1.98
C LEU A 36 -21.22 0.01 -1.71
N ASP A 37 -22.34 -0.49 -1.17
CA ASP A 37 -23.52 0.34 -0.83
C ASP A 37 -23.93 1.27 -1.98
N ASN A 38 -24.22 0.67 -3.15
CA ASN A 38 -24.55 1.32 -4.43
C ASN A 38 -23.43 2.13 -5.10
N LYS A 39 -22.23 2.22 -4.52
CA LYS A 39 -21.07 2.84 -5.16
C LYS A 39 -20.43 1.91 -6.19
N SER A 40 -19.69 2.48 -7.13
CA SER A 40 -18.72 1.74 -7.93
C SER A 40 -17.51 1.31 -7.08
N ILE A 41 -16.68 0.40 -7.59
CA ILE A 41 -15.44 0.01 -6.89
C ILE A 41 -14.46 1.19 -6.84
N ASP A 42 -14.39 1.99 -7.90
CA ASP A 42 -13.56 3.18 -7.97
C ASP A 42 -14.01 4.28 -6.99
N GLU A 43 -15.32 4.49 -6.80
CA GLU A 43 -15.85 5.40 -5.78
C GLU A 43 -15.62 4.90 -4.35
N PHE A 44 -15.65 3.57 -4.16
CA PHE A 44 -15.34 2.95 -2.86
C PHE A 44 -13.84 3.04 -2.53
N ALA A 45 -12.95 2.94 -3.52
CA ALA A 45 -11.50 2.87 -3.33
C ALA A 45 -10.81 4.25 -3.20
N LEU A 46 -11.49 5.24 -2.60
CA LEU A 46 -11.00 6.61 -2.45
C LEU A 46 -10.43 6.93 -1.06
N GLY A 47 -10.15 5.91 -0.25
CA GLY A 47 -9.64 6.11 1.11
C GLY A 47 -8.38 6.96 1.18
N HIS A 48 -7.50 6.88 0.18
CA HIS A 48 -6.28 7.67 0.10
C HIS A 48 -6.53 9.17 -0.12
N LEU A 49 -7.73 9.59 -0.52
CA LEU A 49 -8.14 11.00 -0.61
C LEU A 49 -8.82 11.50 0.68
N TYR A 50 -9.12 10.60 1.62
CA TYR A 50 -9.83 10.91 2.86
C TYR A 50 -8.95 10.79 4.10
N TYR A 51 -8.20 9.69 4.20
CA TYR A 51 -7.30 9.35 5.31
C TYR A 51 -5.87 9.81 5.05
N GLY A 52 -5.09 9.99 6.12
CA GLY A 52 -3.76 10.57 6.08
C GLY A 52 -3.80 12.10 6.12
N LEU A 53 -2.67 12.73 5.82
CA LEU A 53 -2.51 14.18 5.82
C LEU A 53 -2.80 14.77 4.44
N HIS A 54 -3.78 15.67 4.37
CA HIS A 54 -4.21 16.32 3.13
C HIS A 54 -4.17 17.83 3.27
N LYS A 55 -3.64 18.51 2.26
CA LYS A 55 -3.72 19.96 2.18
C LYS A 55 -5.13 20.38 1.77
N THR A 56 -5.65 21.44 2.37
CA THR A 56 -6.94 22.06 2.04
C THR A 56 -6.75 23.53 1.70
N GLU A 57 -7.83 24.22 1.31
CA GLU A 57 -7.79 25.67 1.05
C GLU A 57 -7.46 26.48 2.33
N SER A 58 -7.86 25.98 3.50
CA SER A 58 -7.70 26.65 4.79
C SER A 58 -6.50 26.17 5.62
N GLY A 59 -5.86 25.07 5.22
CA GLY A 59 -4.74 24.50 5.96
C GLY A 59 -4.50 23.04 5.58
N TRP A 60 -4.65 22.17 6.56
CA TRP A 60 -4.49 20.75 6.44
C TRP A 60 -5.59 20.04 7.19
N ILE A 61 -5.93 18.85 6.71
CA ILE A 61 -6.78 17.91 7.42
C ILE A 61 -6.07 16.58 7.52
N PHE A 62 -6.05 16.02 8.73
CA PHE A 62 -5.51 14.70 9.00
C PHE A 62 -6.63 13.79 9.48
N ARG A 63 -6.69 12.57 8.96
CA ARG A 63 -7.64 11.55 9.42
C ARG A 63 -7.01 10.17 9.58
N GLU A 64 -7.44 9.45 10.60
CA GLU A 64 -6.99 8.08 10.86
C GLU A 64 -8.13 7.21 11.39
N TRP A 65 -8.11 5.92 11.05
CA TRP A 65 -9.01 4.93 11.61
C TRP A 65 -8.33 4.17 12.76
N ALA A 66 -8.86 4.33 13.97
CA ALA A 66 -8.31 3.73 15.19
C ALA A 66 -9.46 3.47 16.20
N PRO A 67 -10.35 2.50 15.95
CA PRO A 67 -11.61 2.36 16.68
C PRO A 67 -11.45 2.05 18.17
N ASN A 68 -10.34 1.42 18.59
CA ASN A 68 -10.07 1.17 20.01
C ASN A 68 -9.31 2.31 20.71
N ALA A 69 -8.90 3.36 19.97
CA ALA A 69 -8.19 4.47 20.55
C ALA A 69 -9.11 5.33 21.44
N THR A 70 -8.56 5.80 22.56
CA THR A 70 -9.20 6.74 23.49
C THR A 70 -8.77 8.18 23.23
N LYS A 71 -7.51 8.38 22.79
CA LYS A 71 -6.94 9.66 22.39
C LYS A 71 -5.95 9.43 21.26
N VAL A 72 -5.89 10.37 20.32
CA VAL A 72 -4.89 10.38 19.25
C VAL A 72 -4.34 11.79 19.14
N TYR A 73 -3.02 11.92 19.12
CA TYR A 73 -2.31 13.18 18.88
C TYR A 73 -1.47 13.05 17.61
N LEU A 74 -1.40 14.12 16.84
CA LEU A 74 -0.37 14.28 15.82
C LEU A 74 0.86 14.89 16.48
N VAL A 75 1.99 14.19 16.42
CA VAL A 75 3.26 14.59 17.05
C VAL A 75 4.34 14.69 15.98
N GLY A 76 5.28 15.62 16.12
CA GLY A 76 6.34 15.79 15.14
C GLY A 76 7.23 16.98 15.44
N ASP A 77 8.05 17.36 14.45
CA ASP A 77 9.02 18.46 14.60
C ASP A 77 8.34 19.78 15.01
N PHE A 78 7.13 20.03 14.52
CA PHE A 78 6.36 21.25 14.77
C PHE A 78 5.85 21.43 16.21
N ASN A 79 5.83 20.37 17.03
CA ASN A 79 5.43 20.44 18.43
C ASN A 79 6.45 19.79 19.37
N GLY A 80 7.70 19.60 18.90
CA GLY A 80 8.78 19.03 19.69
C GLY A 80 8.53 17.57 20.09
N TRP A 81 7.77 16.82 19.30
CA TRP A 81 7.44 15.41 19.56
C TRP A 81 6.70 15.19 20.89
N GLN A 82 5.87 16.15 21.31
CA GLN A 82 5.10 16.10 22.54
C GLN A 82 3.60 16.17 22.28
N ASP A 83 2.83 15.54 23.15
CA ASP A 83 1.38 15.68 23.18
C ASP A 83 0.99 17.12 23.42
N ASN A 84 0.28 17.67 22.44
CA ASN A 84 -0.19 19.05 22.47
C ASN A 84 -1.67 19.07 22.10
N GLU A 85 -2.51 19.66 22.95
CA GLU A 85 -3.96 19.71 22.72
C GLU A 85 -4.33 20.42 21.40
N SER A 86 -3.48 21.31 20.88
CA SER A 86 -3.71 21.95 19.57
C SER A 86 -3.49 21.00 18.38
N PHE A 87 -2.93 19.81 18.62
CA PHE A 87 -2.74 18.73 17.66
C PHE A 87 -3.45 17.44 18.09
N ARG A 88 -4.42 17.52 19.02
CA ARG A 88 -5.25 16.39 19.40
C ARG A 88 -6.35 16.17 18.38
N LEU A 89 -6.46 14.96 17.85
CA LEU A 89 -7.52 14.59 16.92
C LEU A 89 -8.85 14.42 17.66
N LYS A 90 -9.94 14.88 17.04
CA LYS A 90 -11.30 14.73 17.50
C LYS A 90 -11.87 13.41 17.02
N SER A 91 -12.51 12.66 17.91
CA SER A 91 -13.22 11.43 17.55
C SER A 91 -14.45 11.74 16.71
N ARG A 92 -14.68 10.92 15.70
CA ARG A 92 -15.82 10.93 14.76
C ARG A 92 -16.47 9.54 14.73
N PRO A 93 -17.73 9.43 14.25
CA PRO A 93 -18.39 8.14 14.07
C PRO A 93 -17.55 7.16 13.25
N GLY A 94 -17.68 5.87 13.53
CA GLY A 94 -16.93 4.81 12.82
C GLY A 94 -15.50 4.60 13.30
N GLY A 95 -15.11 5.16 14.45
CA GLY A 95 -13.75 5.00 15.00
C GLY A 95 -12.70 5.84 14.26
N ILE A 96 -13.14 6.90 13.59
CA ILE A 96 -12.29 7.83 12.85
C ILE A 96 -11.86 8.95 13.80
N PHE A 97 -10.61 9.37 13.68
CA PHE A 97 -10.04 10.53 14.38
C PHE A 97 -9.64 11.58 13.34
N GLU A 98 -9.98 12.84 13.58
CA GLU A 98 -9.79 13.94 12.63
C GLU A 98 -9.18 15.18 13.29
N LEU A 99 -8.24 15.83 12.61
CA LEU A 99 -7.64 17.08 13.03
C LEU A 99 -7.54 18.04 11.85
N GLU A 100 -7.97 19.28 12.05
CA GLU A 100 -7.72 20.41 11.14
C GLU A 100 -6.55 21.23 11.69
N ILE A 101 -5.62 21.60 10.81
CA ILE A 101 -4.38 22.31 11.15
C ILE A 101 -4.24 23.50 10.22
N THR A 102 -3.87 24.67 10.74
CA THR A 102 -3.63 25.84 9.90
C THR A 102 -2.29 25.73 9.15
N HIS A 103 -2.17 26.41 8.01
CA HIS A 103 -1.01 26.29 7.10
C HIS A 103 0.34 26.55 7.78
N GLU A 104 0.38 27.51 8.71
CA GLU A 104 1.60 27.95 9.39
C GLU A 104 2.13 26.97 10.43
N LYS A 105 1.32 25.98 10.83
CA LYS A 105 1.69 25.04 11.90
C LYS A 105 2.52 23.86 11.44
N ILE A 106 2.42 23.46 10.18
CA ILE A 106 3.22 22.36 9.61
C ILE A 106 3.76 22.76 8.24
N VAL A 107 5.02 22.44 7.99
CA VAL A 107 5.72 22.80 6.75
C VAL A 107 6.35 21.58 6.09
N HIS A 108 6.64 21.71 4.80
CA HIS A 108 7.27 20.67 4.00
C HIS A 108 8.53 20.10 4.69
N GLN A 109 8.68 18.77 4.60
CA GLN A 109 9.78 17.95 5.12
C GLN A 109 9.83 17.73 6.63
N GLN A 110 8.96 18.38 7.40
CA GLN A 110 8.82 18.04 8.81
C GLN A 110 8.39 16.59 8.99
N LYS A 111 9.02 15.93 9.95
CA LYS A 111 8.71 14.57 10.37
C LYS A 111 7.56 14.56 11.37
N TYR A 112 6.73 13.53 11.31
CA TYR A 112 5.60 13.35 12.21
C TYR A 112 5.20 11.88 12.38
N LYS A 113 4.46 11.62 13.45
CA LYS A 113 3.82 10.36 13.81
C LYS A 113 2.47 10.62 14.49
N LEU A 114 1.78 9.54 14.81
CA LEU A 114 0.68 9.53 15.75
C LEU A 114 1.18 9.06 17.12
N HIS A 115 0.67 9.68 18.17
CA HIS A 115 0.69 9.11 19.50
C HIS A 115 -0.72 8.66 19.86
N ILE A 116 -0.92 7.34 19.95
CA ILE A 116 -2.23 6.71 20.11
C ILE A 116 -2.32 6.12 21.51
N TYR A 117 -3.40 6.47 22.21
CA TYR A 117 -3.74 5.91 23.52
C TYR A 117 -4.91 4.95 23.40
N TRP A 118 -4.91 3.86 24.15
CA TRP A 118 -6.01 2.89 24.24
C TRP A 118 -6.18 2.43 25.70
N PRO A 119 -7.22 1.63 26.04
CA PRO A 119 -7.36 1.12 27.39
C PRO A 119 -6.13 0.30 27.82
N GLY A 120 -5.39 0.79 28.81
CA GLY A 120 -4.23 0.11 29.39
C GLY A 120 -2.87 0.43 28.75
N GLY A 121 -2.78 1.36 27.79
CA GLY A 121 -1.48 1.77 27.24
C GLY A 121 -1.54 2.80 26.11
N ASP A 122 -0.38 3.03 25.50
CA ASP A 122 -0.17 3.95 24.40
C ASP A 122 1.01 3.52 23.53
N GLY A 123 1.17 4.16 22.37
CA GLY A 123 2.31 3.96 21.49
C GLY A 123 2.36 4.93 20.33
N TYR A 124 3.58 5.14 19.82
CA TYR A 124 3.82 5.92 18.62
C TYR A 124 3.62 5.05 17.38
N ARG A 125 2.91 5.59 16.38
CA ARG A 125 2.55 4.87 15.14
C ARG A 125 2.79 5.74 13.91
N MET A 126 3.26 5.12 12.84
CA MET A 126 3.18 5.69 11.51
C MET A 126 1.72 5.75 11.03
N PRO A 127 1.22 6.87 10.51
CA PRO A 127 -0.12 6.93 9.90
C PRO A 127 -0.34 5.82 8.86
N SER A 128 -1.52 5.20 8.86
CA SER A 128 -1.81 4.04 8.00
C SER A 128 -1.79 4.38 6.50
N TYR A 129 -2.08 5.64 6.16
CA TYR A 129 -2.01 6.22 4.81
C TYR A 129 -0.78 7.13 4.60
N THR A 130 0.34 6.82 5.24
CA THR A 130 1.59 7.56 5.01
C THR A 130 2.00 7.49 3.53
N THR A 131 2.11 8.64 2.88
CA THR A 131 2.53 8.76 1.47
C THR A 131 4.04 8.99 1.31
N ARG A 132 4.70 9.42 2.38
CA ARG A 132 6.15 9.59 2.46
C ARG A 132 6.63 9.17 3.83
N ALA A 133 7.34 8.06 3.90
CA ALA A 133 8.07 7.63 5.09
C ALA A 133 9.56 7.90 4.86
N VAL A 134 10.31 8.28 5.88
CA VAL A 134 11.76 8.47 5.80
C VAL A 134 12.44 7.80 6.97
N GLN A 135 13.55 7.11 6.70
CA GLN A 135 14.34 6.49 7.74
C GLN A 135 15.30 7.50 8.36
N ASP A 136 15.33 7.54 9.67
CA ASP A 136 16.33 8.28 10.42
C ASP A 136 17.69 7.58 10.32
N PRO A 137 18.77 8.29 9.93
CA PRO A 137 20.06 7.66 9.68
C PRO A 137 20.77 7.19 10.95
N GLU A 138 20.40 7.70 12.12
CA GLU A 138 21.04 7.36 13.41
C GLU A 138 20.25 6.30 14.16
N THR A 139 18.93 6.50 14.29
CA THR A 139 18.06 5.60 15.05
C THR A 139 17.49 4.46 14.22
N HIS A 140 17.56 4.58 12.88
CA HIS A 140 16.95 3.65 11.92
C HIS A 140 15.42 3.51 12.02
N ASN A 141 14.77 4.33 12.84
CA ASN A 141 13.31 4.43 12.90
C ASN A 141 12.78 5.11 11.65
N PHE A 142 11.54 4.83 11.29
CA PHE A 142 10.83 5.53 10.23
C PHE A 142 9.89 6.57 10.81
N ASP A 143 9.80 7.73 10.16
CA ASP A 143 8.82 8.78 10.44
C ASP A 143 8.07 9.14 9.16
N ALA A 144 6.81 9.57 9.29
CA ALA A 144 6.08 10.13 8.17
C ALA A 144 6.62 11.55 7.93
N GLN A 145 6.62 11.99 6.68
CA GLN A 145 7.15 13.29 6.31
C GLN A 145 6.06 14.12 5.62
N VAL A 146 5.90 15.38 6.05
CA VAL A 146 5.00 16.33 5.38
C VAL A 146 5.51 16.54 3.97
N TRP A 147 4.79 16.00 2.99
CA TRP A 147 5.21 16.05 1.59
C TRP A 147 4.39 17.07 0.81
N GLN A 148 4.99 18.22 0.55
CA GLN A 148 4.37 19.35 -0.15
C GLN A 148 5.42 19.99 -1.07
N PRO A 149 5.75 19.34 -2.20
CA PRO A 149 6.67 19.94 -3.16
C PRO A 149 6.14 21.31 -3.64
N THR A 150 7.06 22.18 -4.04
CA THR A 150 6.74 23.55 -4.49
C THR A 150 5.87 23.60 -5.75
N SER A 151 5.84 22.52 -6.52
CA SER A 151 5.02 22.36 -7.71
C SER A 151 4.60 20.91 -7.88
N ASP A 152 3.35 20.71 -8.29
CA ASP A 152 2.84 19.38 -8.62
C ASP A 152 3.56 18.78 -9.83
N TYR A 153 3.74 17.46 -9.80
CA TYR A 153 4.28 16.72 -10.93
C TYR A 153 3.33 16.77 -12.13
N ARG A 154 3.85 17.21 -13.29
CA ARG A 154 3.10 17.25 -14.55
C ARG A 154 3.49 16.08 -15.44
N TRP A 155 2.61 15.09 -15.52
CA TRP A 155 2.72 13.96 -16.44
C TRP A 155 2.76 14.42 -17.90
N ARG A 156 3.70 13.89 -18.68
CA ARG A 156 3.90 14.30 -20.09
C ARG A 156 3.46 13.23 -21.06
N HIS A 157 3.49 11.97 -20.65
CA HIS A 157 3.19 10.82 -21.48
C HIS A 157 1.95 10.09 -20.94
N LYS A 158 1.26 9.40 -21.86
CA LYS A 158 0.17 8.51 -21.52
C LYS A 158 0.71 7.09 -21.45
N SER A 159 0.06 6.26 -20.66
CA SER A 159 0.25 4.81 -20.68
C SER A 159 0.21 4.28 -22.14
N PRO A 160 1.09 3.34 -22.50
CA PRO A 160 1.02 2.67 -23.80
C PRO A 160 -0.37 2.05 -24.02
N PRO A 161 -0.93 2.15 -25.24
CA PRO A 161 -2.26 1.62 -25.52
C PRO A 161 -2.31 0.10 -25.30
N ALA A 162 -3.51 -0.42 -25.02
CA ALA A 162 -3.72 -1.86 -24.98
C ALA A 162 -3.34 -2.50 -26.33
N THR A 163 -2.62 -3.62 -26.29
CA THR A 163 -2.11 -4.30 -27.48
C THR A 163 -2.51 -5.77 -27.46
N SER A 164 -2.66 -6.39 -28.63
CA SER A 164 -2.79 -7.85 -28.75
C SER A 164 -1.49 -8.59 -28.45
N GLN A 165 -0.34 -7.88 -28.47
CA GLN A 165 0.94 -8.47 -28.11
C GLN A 165 0.97 -8.90 -26.64
N PRO A 166 1.50 -10.10 -26.34
CA PRO A 166 1.64 -10.57 -24.97
C PRO A 166 2.64 -9.71 -24.20
N PRO A 167 2.53 -9.66 -22.85
CA PRO A 167 3.53 -8.99 -22.04
C PRO A 167 4.85 -9.77 -22.10
N VAL A 168 5.93 -9.06 -22.47
CA VAL A 168 7.32 -9.52 -22.34
C VAL A 168 7.94 -8.66 -21.25
N ILE A 169 8.07 -9.27 -20.06
CA ILE A 169 8.26 -8.56 -18.80
C ILE A 169 9.73 -8.59 -18.38
N TYR A 170 10.29 -7.41 -18.14
CA TYR A 170 11.56 -7.25 -17.42
C TYR A 170 11.25 -7.01 -15.95
N GLU A 171 11.51 -8.01 -15.11
CA GLU A 171 11.40 -7.88 -13.66
C GLU A 171 12.64 -7.18 -13.10
N ALA A 172 12.43 -6.18 -12.25
CA ALA A 172 13.51 -5.35 -11.74
C ALA A 172 13.29 -4.93 -10.29
N HIS A 173 14.41 -4.78 -9.58
CA HIS A 173 14.50 -4.13 -8.28
C HIS A 173 15.39 -2.89 -8.40
N ILE A 174 14.88 -1.72 -8.03
CA ILE A 174 15.53 -0.43 -8.29
C ILE A 174 16.85 -0.31 -7.53
N GLY A 175 16.84 -0.61 -6.23
CA GLY A 175 18.00 -0.44 -5.36
C GLY A 175 19.23 -1.28 -5.69
N MET A 176 19.09 -2.36 -6.47
CA MET A 176 20.21 -3.24 -6.85
C MET A 176 20.48 -3.22 -8.36
N SER A 177 19.96 -2.20 -9.05
CA SER A 177 20.14 -2.04 -10.49
C SER A 177 21.47 -1.39 -10.87
N GLY A 178 22.19 -0.83 -9.90
CA GLY A 178 23.50 -0.21 -10.06
C GLY A 178 24.64 -1.24 -10.09
N GLN A 179 25.81 -0.81 -10.56
CA GLN A 179 27.04 -1.64 -10.56
C GLN A 179 27.79 -1.55 -9.23
N ASP A 180 27.65 -0.44 -8.52
CA ASP A 180 28.32 -0.17 -7.26
C ASP A 180 27.57 -0.83 -6.08
N PRO A 181 28.27 -1.17 -4.98
CA PRO A 181 27.67 -1.80 -3.80
C PRO A 181 26.91 -0.80 -2.93
N GLU A 182 25.97 -0.08 -3.54
CA GLU A 182 25.10 0.93 -2.92
C GLU A 182 23.65 0.78 -3.40
N VAL A 183 22.73 1.47 -2.71
CA VAL A 183 21.33 1.48 -3.12
C VAL A 183 21.14 2.44 -4.29
N ALA A 184 20.91 1.91 -5.48
CA ALA A 184 20.65 2.72 -6.67
C ALA A 184 19.31 3.47 -6.59
N SER A 185 19.24 4.63 -7.26
CA SER A 185 18.09 5.54 -7.20
C SER A 185 17.09 5.34 -8.35
N TYR A 186 15.87 5.88 -8.17
CA TYR A 186 14.89 6.02 -9.25
C TYR A 186 15.49 6.76 -10.46
N ARG A 187 16.28 7.81 -10.23
CA ARG A 187 16.96 8.55 -11.30
C ARG A 187 17.97 7.69 -12.05
N HIS A 188 18.76 6.89 -11.34
CA HIS A 188 19.70 5.95 -11.95
C HIS A 188 18.95 4.95 -12.84
N PHE A 189 17.90 4.32 -12.32
CA PHE A 189 17.10 3.35 -13.06
C PHE A 189 16.48 3.97 -14.32
N THR A 190 15.91 5.16 -14.17
CA THR A 190 15.30 5.92 -15.26
C THR A 190 16.29 6.19 -16.39
N LYS A 191 17.48 6.71 -16.06
CA LYS A 191 18.48 7.12 -17.04
C LYS A 191 19.22 5.95 -17.68
N ASN A 192 19.56 4.93 -16.89
CA ASN A 192 20.55 3.94 -17.28
C ASN A 192 19.96 2.56 -17.57
N ILE A 193 18.78 2.24 -17.03
CA ILE A 193 18.20 0.89 -17.08
C ILE A 193 17.01 0.84 -18.04
N LEU A 194 16.07 1.80 -17.98
CA LEU A 194 14.92 1.82 -18.89
C LEU A 194 15.31 1.77 -20.38
N PRO A 195 16.32 2.52 -20.89
CA PRO A 195 16.72 2.42 -22.29
C PRO A 195 17.25 1.04 -22.67
N ARG A 196 17.90 0.33 -21.73
CA ARG A 196 18.39 -1.04 -21.95
C ARG A 196 17.24 -2.02 -22.07
N ILE A 197 16.25 -1.89 -21.19
CA ILE A 197 15.04 -2.71 -21.21
C ILE A 197 14.31 -2.55 -22.55
N GLN A 198 14.09 -1.30 -22.98
CA GLN A 198 13.47 -0.99 -24.27
C GLN A 198 14.28 -1.57 -25.44
N THR A 199 15.60 -1.33 -25.48
CA THR A 199 16.49 -1.80 -26.56
C THR A 199 16.50 -3.32 -26.66
N ALA A 200 16.40 -4.02 -25.52
CA ALA A 200 16.33 -5.48 -25.47
C ALA A 200 14.98 -6.05 -25.95
N GLY A 201 13.98 -5.22 -26.25
CA GLY A 201 12.71 -5.63 -26.83
C GLY A 201 11.62 -6.02 -25.82
N TYR A 202 11.83 -5.74 -24.53
CA TYR A 202 10.77 -5.87 -23.53
C TYR A 202 9.70 -4.79 -23.75
N ASN A 203 8.45 -5.10 -23.41
CA ASN A 203 7.34 -4.15 -23.53
C ASN A 203 6.68 -3.81 -22.18
N THR A 204 7.11 -4.46 -21.10
CA THR A 204 6.57 -4.29 -19.75
C THR A 204 7.71 -4.38 -18.74
N VAL A 205 7.68 -3.54 -17.71
CA VAL A 205 8.58 -3.57 -16.56
C VAL A 205 7.78 -3.97 -15.33
N GLN A 206 8.21 -5.00 -14.61
CA GLN A 206 7.69 -5.35 -13.29
C GLN A 206 8.61 -4.74 -12.24
N LEU A 207 8.11 -3.77 -11.47
CA LEU A 207 8.88 -3.13 -10.40
C LEU A 207 8.55 -3.76 -9.05
N MET A 208 9.57 -4.37 -8.46
CA MET A 208 9.54 -4.92 -7.11
C MET A 208 9.94 -3.88 -6.06
N ALA A 209 9.59 -4.15 -4.81
CA ALA A 209 10.06 -3.39 -3.63
C ALA A 209 9.75 -1.88 -3.65
N VAL A 210 8.73 -1.45 -4.39
CA VAL A 210 8.35 -0.03 -4.45
C VAL A 210 7.62 0.43 -3.18
N GLN A 211 6.75 -0.40 -2.62
CA GLN A 211 6.07 -0.07 -1.36
C GLN A 211 7.09 -0.05 -0.22
N GLU A 212 7.01 0.92 0.69
CA GLU A 212 8.01 1.09 1.73
C GLU A 212 8.08 -0.11 2.67
N HIS A 213 9.29 -0.59 2.89
CA HIS A 213 9.59 -1.79 3.66
C HIS A 213 10.83 -1.53 4.53
N PRO A 214 10.79 -1.69 5.87
CA PRO A 214 11.89 -1.28 6.74
C PRO A 214 13.13 -2.16 6.55
N TYR A 215 12.92 -3.46 6.31
CA TYR A 215 14.01 -4.43 6.14
C TYR A 215 14.35 -4.59 4.67
N TYR A 216 15.47 -4.01 4.23
CA TYR A 216 15.92 -4.09 2.83
C TYR A 216 16.18 -5.53 2.36
N GLY A 217 16.65 -6.40 3.27
CA GLY A 217 16.86 -7.83 2.99
C GLY A 217 15.57 -8.63 2.75
N SER A 218 14.40 -8.04 2.98
CA SER A 218 13.11 -8.66 2.62
C SER A 218 12.82 -8.63 1.13
N TYR A 219 13.63 -7.92 0.33
CA TYR A 219 13.40 -7.77 -1.10
C TYR A 219 12.05 -7.10 -1.46
N GLY A 220 11.51 -6.30 -0.54
CA GLY A 220 10.21 -5.65 -0.68
C GLY A 220 9.03 -6.44 -0.13
N TYR A 221 9.23 -7.66 0.37
CA TYR A 221 8.14 -8.51 0.84
C TYR A 221 7.60 -8.14 2.23
N HIS A 222 8.40 -7.46 3.05
CA HIS A 222 8.00 -7.04 4.40
C HIS A 222 7.58 -5.57 4.39
N VAL A 223 6.43 -5.29 3.76
CA VAL A 223 5.89 -3.93 3.59
C VAL A 223 5.34 -3.37 4.90
N SER A 224 5.71 -2.12 5.22
CA SER A 224 5.23 -1.37 6.39
C SER A 224 4.21 -0.31 6.04
N ASN A 225 4.46 0.48 5.00
CA ASN A 225 3.62 1.62 4.61
C ASN A 225 3.16 1.43 3.16
N LEU A 226 1.95 0.90 2.98
CA LEU A 226 1.44 0.52 1.66
C LEU A 226 1.37 1.69 0.67
N PHE A 227 1.20 2.92 1.16
CA PHE A 227 1.02 4.13 0.35
C PHE A 227 2.30 4.94 0.15
N ALA A 228 3.43 4.52 0.75
CA ALA A 228 4.70 5.21 0.60
C ALA A 228 5.54 4.52 -0.47
N ALA A 229 5.98 5.29 -1.47
CA ALA A 229 7.08 4.86 -2.33
C ALA A 229 8.38 4.85 -1.53
N SER A 230 9.13 3.75 -1.57
CA SER A 230 10.29 3.57 -0.70
C SER A 230 11.28 4.72 -0.85
N SER A 231 11.60 5.36 0.28
CA SER A 231 12.42 6.57 0.30
C SER A 231 13.87 6.30 -0.03
N ARG A 232 14.31 5.04 0.06
CA ARG A 232 15.69 4.62 -0.22
C ARG A 232 16.12 4.92 -1.65
N TYR A 233 15.18 4.90 -2.59
CA TYR A 233 15.50 5.10 -4.01
C TYR A 233 15.36 6.56 -4.44
N GLY A 234 14.73 7.43 -3.64
CA GLY A 234 14.47 8.82 -4.02
C GLY A 234 13.14 9.37 -3.55
N THR A 235 12.64 10.42 -4.22
CA THR A 235 11.35 11.08 -3.91
C THR A 235 10.16 10.46 -4.67
N PRO A 236 8.90 10.70 -4.23
CA PRO A 236 7.72 10.30 -4.99
C PRO A 236 7.74 10.81 -6.44
N GLU A 237 8.18 12.04 -6.67
CA GLU A 237 8.26 12.67 -7.99
C GLU A 237 9.32 12.01 -8.88
N GLU A 238 10.38 11.46 -8.30
CA GLU A 238 11.38 10.71 -9.04
C GLU A 238 10.83 9.35 -9.50
N LEU A 239 9.98 8.70 -8.72
CA LEU A 239 9.22 7.52 -9.17
C LEU A 239 8.21 7.90 -10.27
N LYS A 240 7.47 9.02 -10.12
CA LYS A 240 6.59 9.52 -11.19
C LYS A 240 7.37 9.77 -12.49
N THR A 241 8.56 10.35 -12.38
CA THR A 241 9.48 10.57 -13.51
C THR A 241 9.93 9.27 -14.16
N LEU A 242 10.23 8.24 -13.37
CA LEU A 242 10.58 6.92 -13.87
C LEU A 242 9.43 6.35 -14.72
N ILE A 243 8.21 6.36 -14.19
CA ILE A 243 7.04 5.79 -14.87
C ILE A 243 6.69 6.59 -16.13
N ASP A 244 6.70 7.93 -16.05
CA ASP A 244 6.45 8.80 -17.21
C ASP A 244 7.51 8.59 -18.32
N THR A 245 8.76 8.32 -17.93
CA THR A 245 9.84 8.00 -18.87
C THR A 245 9.67 6.59 -19.45
N ALA A 246 9.26 5.61 -18.66
CA ALA A 246 8.95 4.27 -19.18
C ALA A 246 7.82 4.35 -20.23
N HIS A 247 6.77 5.12 -19.94
CA HIS A 247 5.68 5.38 -20.89
C HIS A 247 6.16 6.07 -22.17
N SER A 248 7.08 7.03 -22.09
CA SER A 248 7.67 7.68 -23.28
C SER A 248 8.47 6.71 -24.16
N LEU A 249 9.01 5.66 -23.57
CA LEU A 249 9.73 4.58 -24.26
C LEU A 249 8.80 3.47 -24.78
N GLY A 250 7.48 3.58 -24.56
CA GLY A 250 6.49 2.57 -24.94
C GLY A 250 6.43 1.36 -24.00
N LEU A 251 7.01 1.47 -22.79
CA LEU A 251 7.02 0.41 -21.78
C LEU A 251 5.83 0.59 -20.83
N ARG A 252 5.07 -0.48 -20.62
CA ARG A 252 4.14 -0.56 -19.48
C ARG A 252 4.93 -0.79 -18.20
N VAL A 253 4.44 -0.31 -17.07
CA VAL A 253 5.03 -0.53 -15.74
C VAL A 253 3.98 -1.12 -14.83
N ILE A 254 4.23 -2.31 -14.32
CA ILE A 254 3.37 -2.98 -13.35
C ILE A 254 4.07 -3.04 -11.99
N LEU A 255 3.29 -2.86 -10.93
CA LEU A 255 3.76 -2.81 -9.56
C LEU A 255 3.63 -4.20 -8.90
N ASP A 256 4.65 -4.60 -8.17
CA ASP A 256 4.50 -5.67 -7.19
C ASP A 256 3.73 -5.17 -5.96
N ILE A 257 2.57 -5.75 -5.71
CA ILE A 257 1.69 -5.35 -4.60
C ILE A 257 1.60 -6.48 -3.57
N VAL A 258 2.03 -6.19 -2.35
CA VAL A 258 2.11 -7.18 -1.27
C VAL A 258 0.92 -6.98 -0.33
N HIS A 259 -0.21 -7.57 -0.70
CA HIS A 259 -1.42 -7.58 0.12
C HIS A 259 -1.66 -8.91 0.84
N SER A 260 -0.74 -9.88 0.69
CA SER A 260 -0.86 -11.20 1.31
C SER A 260 -0.61 -11.19 2.82
N HIS A 261 0.22 -10.27 3.29
CA HIS A 261 0.61 -10.11 4.68
C HIS A 261 1.16 -8.70 4.95
N ALA A 262 1.38 -8.37 6.22
CA ALA A 262 2.09 -7.17 6.67
C ALA A 262 3.14 -7.52 7.73
N ILE A 263 4.11 -6.62 7.94
CA ILE A 263 5.11 -6.81 9.00
C ILE A 263 4.51 -6.78 10.41
N LYS A 264 5.23 -7.38 11.37
CA LYS A 264 4.86 -7.38 12.79
C LYS A 264 5.28 -6.11 13.56
N ASN A 265 5.99 -5.19 12.92
CA ASN A 265 6.48 -4.00 13.57
C ASN A 265 5.31 -3.09 13.99
N GLU A 266 5.33 -2.64 15.24
CA GLU A 266 4.26 -1.80 15.80
C GLU A 266 4.49 -0.31 15.52
N ASN A 267 5.74 0.16 15.53
CA ASN A 267 6.05 1.58 15.40
C ASN A 267 5.92 2.06 13.94
N GLU A 268 6.55 1.34 13.00
CA GLU A 268 6.52 1.66 11.58
C GLU A 268 5.49 0.89 10.74
N GLY A 269 4.87 -0.14 11.30
CA GLY A 269 3.85 -0.97 10.65
C GLY A 269 2.46 -0.85 11.31
N LEU A 270 1.55 -1.75 10.93
CA LEU A 270 0.16 -1.74 11.40
C LEU A 270 -0.10 -2.68 12.59
N ALA A 271 0.91 -3.38 13.09
CA ALA A 271 0.75 -4.31 14.20
C ALA A 271 0.33 -3.55 15.47
N LYS A 272 -0.76 -3.99 16.11
CA LYS A 272 -1.33 -3.34 17.31
C LYS A 272 -1.47 -1.81 17.16
N PHE A 273 -1.91 -1.38 15.99
CA PHE A 273 -1.99 0.04 15.63
C PHE A 273 -2.81 0.84 16.64
N ASP A 274 -4.02 0.39 17.00
CA ASP A 274 -4.87 0.98 18.04
C ASP A 274 -4.81 0.24 19.39
N GLY A 275 -3.73 -0.50 19.63
CA GLY A 275 -3.55 -1.37 20.79
C GLY A 275 -4.17 -2.77 20.65
N THR A 276 -5.06 -2.99 19.67
CA THR A 276 -5.64 -4.32 19.42
C THR A 276 -4.82 -5.13 18.41
N ALA A 277 -4.63 -6.42 18.68
CA ALA A 277 -3.89 -7.29 17.75
C ALA A 277 -4.63 -7.55 16.43
N ASN A 278 -5.94 -7.27 16.39
CA ASN A 278 -6.82 -7.70 15.32
C ASN A 278 -7.54 -6.53 14.65
N GLN A 279 -7.05 -5.29 14.71
CA GLN A 279 -7.69 -4.17 13.98
C GLN A 279 -7.73 -4.45 12.47
N TYR A 280 -6.54 -4.49 11.84
CA TYR A 280 -6.36 -4.80 10.41
C TYR A 280 -6.23 -6.30 10.13
N PHE A 281 -5.94 -7.10 11.15
CA PHE A 281 -5.54 -8.50 11.02
C PHE A 281 -6.56 -9.45 11.66
N HIS A 282 -6.47 -10.72 11.30
CA HIS A 282 -7.23 -11.75 12.02
C HIS A 282 -6.74 -11.88 13.47
N ALA A 283 -7.62 -12.33 14.37
CA ALA A 283 -7.25 -12.63 15.75
C ALA A 283 -6.57 -14.01 15.87
N GLY A 284 -5.75 -14.18 16.91
CA GLY A 284 -5.11 -15.45 17.26
C GLY A 284 -4.16 -15.97 16.17
N GLU A 285 -4.03 -17.30 16.09
CA GLU A 285 -3.12 -17.97 15.14
C GLU A 285 -3.42 -17.64 13.68
N ARG A 286 -4.70 -17.44 13.33
CA ARG A 286 -5.11 -17.06 11.96
C ARG A 286 -4.54 -15.70 11.53
N GLY A 287 -4.22 -14.82 12.48
CA GLY A 287 -3.57 -13.55 12.24
C GLY A 287 -2.08 -13.65 11.98
N GLN A 288 -1.46 -14.82 12.12
CA GLN A 288 -0.01 -14.99 12.05
C GLN A 288 0.38 -15.88 10.87
N HIS A 289 1.35 -15.41 10.10
CA HIS A 289 2.02 -16.23 9.09
C HIS A 289 3.37 -16.71 9.62
N ILE A 290 3.37 -17.88 10.27
CA ILE A 290 4.53 -18.39 11.02
C ILE A 290 5.80 -18.47 10.16
N ALA A 291 5.70 -18.98 8.92
CA ALA A 291 6.85 -19.17 8.05
C ALA A 291 7.48 -17.86 7.55
N TRP A 292 6.73 -16.75 7.55
CA TRP A 292 7.21 -15.44 7.09
C TRP A 292 7.38 -14.45 8.24
N ASP A 293 7.16 -14.91 9.48
CA ASP A 293 7.16 -14.07 10.68
C ASP A 293 6.33 -12.77 10.53
N SER A 294 5.13 -12.90 9.93
CA SER A 294 4.31 -11.75 9.53
C SER A 294 2.84 -11.87 9.98
N LEU A 295 2.02 -10.87 9.65
CA LEU A 295 0.60 -10.79 10.00
C LEU A 295 -0.33 -10.92 8.79
N CYS A 296 -1.43 -11.63 8.95
CA CYS A 296 -2.44 -11.88 7.91
C CYS A 296 -3.62 -10.92 8.04
N TYR A 297 -3.88 -10.12 7.00
CA TYR A 297 -5.02 -9.20 6.95
C TYR A 297 -6.36 -9.91 7.16
N ASP A 298 -7.30 -9.25 7.83
CA ASP A 298 -8.68 -9.70 7.90
C ASP A 298 -9.48 -9.16 6.70
N TYR A 299 -9.39 -9.86 5.57
CA TYR A 299 -10.13 -9.51 4.35
C TYR A 299 -11.66 -9.56 4.52
N GLY A 300 -12.16 -10.06 5.66
CA GLY A 300 -13.58 -10.05 5.99
C GLY A 300 -14.10 -8.68 6.42
N LYS A 301 -13.23 -7.77 6.88
CA LYS A 301 -13.62 -6.47 7.42
C LYS A 301 -13.78 -5.41 6.32
N PRO A 302 -14.89 -4.65 6.29
CA PRO A 302 -15.10 -3.59 5.30
C PRO A 302 -13.97 -2.56 5.24
N GLU A 303 -13.45 -2.15 6.39
CA GLU A 303 -12.40 -1.13 6.53
C GLU A 303 -11.05 -1.62 5.99
N VAL A 304 -10.74 -2.91 6.18
CA VAL A 304 -9.53 -3.54 5.63
C VAL A 304 -9.65 -3.71 4.12
N VAL A 305 -10.81 -4.13 3.62
CA VAL A 305 -11.07 -4.19 2.17
C VAL A 305 -10.97 -2.80 1.55
N HIS A 306 -11.53 -1.79 2.20
CA HIS A 306 -11.43 -0.38 1.79
C HIS A 306 -9.98 0.10 1.77
N TYR A 307 -9.19 -0.20 2.80
CA TYR A 307 -7.77 0.14 2.88
C TYR A 307 -6.96 -0.46 1.72
N LEU A 308 -7.10 -1.77 1.49
CA LEU A 308 -6.37 -2.49 0.44
C LEU A 308 -6.80 -2.07 -0.97
N LEU A 309 -8.12 -1.92 -1.22
CA LEU A 309 -8.60 -1.43 -2.52
C LEU A 309 -8.19 0.02 -2.79
N SER A 310 -8.22 0.87 -1.74
CA SER A 310 -7.72 2.24 -1.84
C SER A 310 -6.23 2.29 -2.15
N ASN A 311 -5.46 1.31 -1.67
CA ASN A 311 -4.05 1.18 -2.02
C ASN A 311 -3.84 0.83 -3.49
N CYS A 312 -4.61 -0.12 -4.03
CA CYS A 312 -4.59 -0.39 -5.48
C CYS A 312 -4.91 0.89 -6.26
N ARG A 313 -5.98 1.60 -5.89
CA ARG A 313 -6.37 2.82 -6.61
C ARG A 313 -5.33 3.92 -6.52
N TYR A 314 -4.72 4.12 -5.36
CA TYR A 314 -3.66 5.09 -5.13
C TYR A 314 -2.50 4.90 -6.12
N TRP A 315 -1.99 3.68 -6.29
CA TRP A 315 -0.88 3.42 -7.21
C TRP A 315 -1.26 3.63 -8.69
N LEU A 316 -2.53 3.39 -9.07
CA LEU A 316 -3.02 3.68 -10.41
C LEU A 316 -3.18 5.19 -10.65
N ASP A 317 -3.67 5.95 -9.68
CA ASP A 317 -3.97 7.38 -9.85
C ASP A 317 -2.74 8.27 -9.66
N GLU A 318 -2.03 8.07 -8.55
CA GLU A 318 -0.93 8.94 -8.14
C GLU A 318 0.33 8.71 -8.98
N TYR A 319 0.59 7.44 -9.32
CA TYR A 319 1.82 7.01 -10.01
C TYR A 319 1.58 6.44 -11.41
N ARG A 320 0.33 6.26 -11.85
CA ARG A 320 -0.01 5.76 -13.19
C ARG A 320 0.66 4.42 -13.55
N PHE A 321 0.79 3.53 -12.57
CA PHE A 321 1.10 2.14 -12.88
C PHE A 321 0.02 1.54 -13.80
N ASP A 322 0.42 0.60 -14.65
CA ASP A 322 -0.41 -0.02 -15.69
C ASP A 322 -1.09 -1.32 -15.22
N GLY A 323 -0.84 -1.73 -13.98
CA GLY A 323 -1.36 -2.95 -13.39
C GLY A 323 -0.49 -3.44 -12.24
N PHE A 324 -0.77 -4.67 -11.80
CA PHE A 324 -0.16 -5.25 -10.60
C PHE A 324 0.21 -6.71 -10.81
N ARG A 325 1.27 -7.14 -10.12
CA ARG A 325 1.42 -8.53 -9.67
C ARG A 325 1.05 -8.58 -8.19
N PHE A 326 0.07 -9.41 -7.84
CA PHE A 326 -0.23 -9.70 -6.44
C PHE A 326 0.69 -10.80 -5.95
N ASP A 327 1.56 -10.49 -5.00
CA ASP A 327 2.52 -11.47 -4.48
C ASP A 327 2.00 -12.21 -3.24
N GLY A 328 2.33 -13.51 -3.20
CA GLY A 328 1.90 -14.41 -2.13
C GLY A 328 0.45 -14.90 -2.24
N VAL A 329 -0.15 -14.93 -3.44
CA VAL A 329 -1.55 -15.36 -3.65
C VAL A 329 -1.83 -16.77 -3.11
N THR A 330 -0.88 -17.70 -3.22
CA THR A 330 -1.02 -19.04 -2.60
C THR A 330 -1.27 -18.95 -1.10
N SER A 331 -0.59 -18.02 -0.40
CA SER A 331 -0.80 -17.79 1.02
C SER A 331 -2.20 -17.24 1.32
N MET A 332 -2.74 -16.40 0.43
CA MET A 332 -4.09 -15.83 0.55
C MET A 332 -5.20 -16.84 0.27
N LEU A 333 -4.96 -17.77 -0.68
CA LEU A 333 -5.98 -18.72 -1.14
C LEU A 333 -6.26 -19.85 -0.14
N TYR A 334 -5.27 -20.24 0.66
CA TYR A 334 -5.34 -21.40 1.54
C TYR A 334 -5.11 -21.01 3.00
N SER A 335 -5.94 -21.51 3.91
CA SER A 335 -5.76 -21.28 5.36
C SER A 335 -4.47 -21.89 5.93
N HIS A 336 -3.89 -22.87 5.24
CA HIS A 336 -2.57 -23.44 5.55
C HIS A 336 -1.43 -22.77 4.75
N HIS A 337 -1.73 -21.70 4.01
CA HIS A 337 -0.80 -20.89 3.24
C HIS A 337 0.05 -21.63 2.18
N GLY A 338 -0.39 -22.81 1.75
CA GLY A 338 0.40 -23.72 0.89
C GLY A 338 1.57 -24.42 1.61
N LEU A 339 1.75 -24.22 2.92
CA LEU A 339 2.82 -24.84 3.68
C LEU A 339 2.57 -26.33 3.90
N ALA A 340 3.62 -27.15 3.74
CA ALA A 340 3.59 -28.59 3.93
C ALA A 340 2.47 -29.32 3.14
N LYS A 341 2.06 -28.76 2.00
CA LYS A 341 1.11 -29.37 1.07
C LYS A 341 1.74 -29.51 -0.31
N ALA A 342 1.57 -30.67 -0.92
CA ALA A 342 1.87 -30.88 -2.32
C ALA A 342 0.59 -30.69 -3.13
N PHE A 343 0.63 -29.84 -4.15
CA PHE A 343 -0.44 -29.72 -5.14
C PHE A 343 -0.10 -30.67 -6.29
N THR A 344 -0.46 -31.94 -6.14
CA THR A 344 -0.34 -32.93 -7.22
C THR A 344 -1.69 -33.10 -7.91
N SER A 345 -1.65 -33.25 -9.24
CA SER A 345 -2.80 -33.55 -10.11
C SER A 345 -3.39 -34.92 -9.86
#